data_AF-A0A1H8MC48-F1
#
_entry.id   AF-A0A1H8MC48-F1
#
_cell.length_a   1.000
_cell.length_b   1.000
_cell.length_c   1.000
_cell.angle_alpha   90.00
_cell.angle_beta   90.00
_cell.angle_gamma   90.00
#
_symmetry.space_group_name_H-M   'P 1'
#
loop_
_entity.id
_entity.type
_entity.pdbx_description
1 polymer ?
#
loop_
_entity_poly.entity_id
_entity_poly.type
_entity_poly.pdbx_seq_one_letter_code
_entity_poly.pdbx_strand_id
1 'polypeptide(L)'
;MYAFKAQSGITPEFASCDTSLVNGYVVGGHVHVGDVGRPLAEWLGALGLTVPGMPIGSPGMEMGSQRDAFNTLLLLHYGSTKVFERHA
;
A
#
# COMPACT_ATOMS: atom_id res chain seq x y z
N MET A 1 -1.73 -3.31 -17.21
CA MET A 1 -1.65 -2.71 -15.86
C MET A 1 -3.02 -2.36 -15.28
N TYR A 2 -3.83 -1.52 -15.93
CA TYR A 2 -5.16 -1.10 -15.42
C TYR A 2 -6.16 -2.24 -15.19
N ALA A 3 -6.22 -3.23 -16.09
CA ALA A 3 -7.14 -4.35 -15.96
C ALA A 3 -6.86 -5.22 -14.72
N PHE A 4 -5.59 -5.38 -14.32
CA PHE A 4 -5.21 -6.12 -13.11
C PHE A 4 -5.64 -5.37 -11.84
N LYS A 5 -5.36 -4.06 -11.79
CA LYS A 5 -5.78 -3.19 -10.67
C LYS A 5 -7.30 -3.20 -10.49
N ALA A 6 -8.05 -3.10 -11.58
CA ALA A 6 -9.51 -3.14 -11.56
C ALA A 6 -10.05 -4.52 -11.12
N GLN A 7 -9.46 -5.62 -11.61
CA GLN A 7 -9.86 -6.98 -11.21
C GLN A 7 -9.53 -7.29 -9.74
N SER A 8 -8.52 -6.64 -9.17
CA SER A 8 -8.16 -6.75 -7.75
C SER A 8 -8.91 -5.77 -6.83
N GLY A 9 -9.88 -5.01 -7.35
CA GLY A 9 -10.68 -4.07 -6.57
C GLY A 9 -9.97 -2.75 -6.20
N ILE A 10 -8.86 -2.43 -6.85
CA ILE A 10 -8.11 -1.18 -6.66
C ILE A 10 -8.71 -0.11 -7.57
N THR A 11 -9.34 0.91 -7.00
CA THR A 11 -9.80 2.08 -7.76
C THR A 11 -8.61 2.97 -8.16
N PRO A 12 -8.74 3.78 -9.23
CA PRO A 12 -7.62 4.57 -9.78
C PRO A 12 -6.97 5.52 -8.77
N GLU A 13 -7.73 6.01 -7.80
CA GLU A 13 -7.28 6.89 -6.73
C GLU A 13 -6.29 6.21 -5.75
N PHE A 14 -6.27 4.87 -5.70
CA PHE A 14 -5.35 4.09 -4.86
C PHE A 14 -4.28 3.36 -5.69
N ALA A 15 -4.25 3.61 -7.00
CA ALA A 15 -3.25 3.04 -7.87
C ALA A 15 -1.90 3.75 -7.67
N SER A 16 -0.94 3.06 -7.07
CA SER A 16 0.47 3.49 -7.11
C SER A 16 1.14 3.09 -8.44
N CYS A 17 2.32 3.62 -8.74
CA CYS A 17 3.10 3.28 -9.94
C CYS A 17 3.34 1.76 -10.05
N ASP A 18 3.55 1.11 -8.91
CA ASP A 18 3.79 -0.32 -8.79
C ASP A 18 2.69 -0.98 -7.96
N THR A 19 2.31 -2.20 -8.35
CA THR A 19 1.30 -2.98 -7.63
C THR A 19 1.66 -4.44 -7.75
N SER A 20 1.94 -5.05 -6.62
CA SER A 20 2.32 -6.46 -6.49
C SER A 20 1.19 -7.23 -5.82
N LEU A 21 1.12 -8.54 -6.07
CA LEU A 21 0.22 -9.43 -5.37
C LEU A 21 1.05 -10.45 -4.60
N VAL A 22 0.93 -10.47 -3.28
CA VAL A 22 1.67 -11.36 -2.38
C VAL A 22 0.68 -12.26 -1.67
N ASN A 23 0.65 -13.55 -2.01
CA ASN A 23 -0.22 -14.54 -1.38
C ASN A 23 -1.72 -14.14 -1.35
N GLY A 24 -2.21 -13.48 -2.41
CA GLY A 24 -3.58 -12.97 -2.51
C GLY A 24 -3.79 -11.54 -2.00
N TYR A 25 -2.78 -10.93 -1.38
CA TYR A 25 -2.81 -9.53 -0.93
C TYR A 25 -2.25 -8.58 -1.96
N VAL A 26 -2.98 -7.50 -2.22
CA VAL A 26 -2.49 -6.37 -3.00
C VAL A 26 -1.46 -5.60 -2.16
N VAL A 27 -0.30 -5.30 -2.73
CA VAL A 27 0.68 -4.38 -2.15
C VAL A 27 1.00 -3.33 -3.21
N GLY A 28 0.50 -2.10 -3.00
CA GLY A 28 0.66 -0.97 -3.92
C GLY A 28 1.66 0.06 -3.44
N GLY A 29 2.64 0.41 -4.27
CA GLY A 29 3.62 1.46 -3.95
C GLY A 29 4.68 1.05 -2.95
N HIS A 30 5.31 2.04 -2.31
CA HIS A 30 6.44 1.86 -1.41
C HIS A 30 5.99 1.55 0.03
N VAL A 31 5.33 0.40 0.18
CA VAL A 31 4.92 -0.10 1.51
C VAL A 31 6.15 -0.57 2.28
N HIS A 32 6.29 -0.15 3.54
CA HIS A 32 7.39 -0.56 4.40
C HIS A 32 7.35 -2.07 4.68
N VAL A 33 8.50 -2.75 4.67
CA VAL A 33 8.56 -4.22 4.84
C VAL A 33 7.97 -4.69 6.17
N GLY A 34 8.12 -3.87 7.22
CA GLY A 34 7.53 -4.12 8.55
C GLY A 34 5.99 -4.09 8.54
N ASP A 35 5.40 -3.35 7.61
CA ASP A 35 3.94 -3.23 7.49
C ASP A 35 3.34 -4.41 6.73
N VAL A 36 4.11 -5.06 5.83
CA VAL A 36 3.62 -6.20 5.03
C VAL A 36 3.36 -7.44 5.89
N GLY A 37 4.17 -7.67 6.94
CA GLY A 37 4.10 -8.89 7.74
C GLY A 37 2.87 -8.99 8.66
N ARG A 38 2.40 -7.87 9.21
CA ARG A 38 1.28 -7.84 10.18
C ARG A 38 -0.09 -8.19 9.58
N PRO A 39 -0.54 -7.61 8.45
CA PRO A 39 -1.83 -7.95 7.85
C PRO A 39 -1.87 -9.36 7.28
N LEU A 40 -0.74 -9.93 6.84
CA LEU A 40 -0.66 -11.34 6.44
C LEU A 40 -0.88 -12.30 7.61
N ALA A 41 -0.42 -11.93 8.81
CA ALA A 41 -0.58 -12.73 10.02
C ALA A 41 -1.98 -12.59 10.65
N GLU A 42 -2.59 -11.40 10.57
CA GLU A 42 -3.87 -11.10 11.22
C GLU A 42 -5.09 -11.27 10.30
N TRP A 43 -4.89 -11.55 9.01
CA TRP A 43 -5.93 -11.83 8.00
C TRP A 43 -7.17 -10.93 8.14
N LEU A 44 -6.94 -9.61 8.25
CA LEU A 44 -7.91 -8.57 8.66
C LEU A 44 -9.12 -8.35 7.70
N GLY A 45 -9.45 -9.30 6.81
CA GLY A 45 -10.51 -9.13 5.81
C GLY A 45 -10.23 -7.98 4.83
N ALA A 46 -8.95 -7.63 4.68
CA ALA A 46 -8.47 -6.57 3.82
C ALA A 46 -7.92 -7.16 2.51
N LEU A 47 -8.15 -6.45 1.40
CA LEU A 47 -7.62 -6.78 0.09
C LEU A 47 -6.10 -6.57 0.00
N GLY A 48 -5.52 -5.69 0.83
CA GLY A 48 -4.11 -5.35 0.72
C GLY A 48 -3.64 -4.12 1.48
N LEU A 49 -2.41 -3.70 1.20
CA LEU A 49 -1.82 -2.44 1.66
C LEU A 49 -1.42 -1.56 0.47
N THR A 50 -1.51 -0.25 0.64
CA THR A 50 -0.97 0.72 -0.33
C THR A 50 -0.38 1.94 0.35
N VAL A 51 0.70 2.46 -0.21
CA VAL A 51 1.17 3.83 0.04
C VAL A 51 0.87 4.65 -1.21
N PRO A 52 -0.16 5.51 -1.19
CA PRO A 52 -0.50 6.33 -2.35
C PRO A 52 0.56 7.43 -2.58
N GLY A 53 0.81 7.75 -3.85
CA GLY A 53 1.80 8.74 -4.26
C GLY A 53 3.24 8.20 -4.24
N MET A 54 4.19 9.08 -3.92
CA MET A 54 5.64 8.81 -3.88
C MET A 54 6.32 9.66 -2.78
N PRO A 55 6.04 9.42 -1.49
CA PRO A 55 6.62 10.20 -0.40
C PRO A 55 8.13 9.93 -0.28
N ILE A 56 8.92 10.98 -0.10
CA ILE A 56 10.37 10.86 0.09
C ILE A 56 10.63 10.15 1.41
N GLY A 57 11.57 9.20 1.43
CA GLY A 57 11.86 8.38 2.61
C GLY A 57 11.02 7.10 2.75
N SER A 58 10.07 6.87 1.84
CA SER A 58 9.50 5.52 1.67
C SER A 58 10.54 4.57 1.01
N PRO A 59 10.41 3.24 1.19
CA PRO A 59 11.35 2.27 0.62
C PRO A 59 11.52 2.44 -0.91
N GLY A 60 12.74 2.70 -1.37
CA GLY A 60 13.04 2.98 -2.79
C GLY A 60 13.05 4.47 -3.15
N MET A 61 12.64 5.36 -2.25
CA MET A 61 12.62 6.82 -2.39
C MET A 61 13.43 7.53 -1.30
N GLU A 62 14.43 6.85 -0.72
CA GLU A 62 15.31 7.43 0.29
C GLU A 62 16.19 8.53 -0.32
N MET A 63 16.05 9.76 0.19
CA MET A 63 16.82 10.91 -0.28
C MET A 63 17.56 11.58 0.89
N GLY A 64 18.66 10.96 1.30
CA GLY A 64 19.46 11.43 2.44
C GLY A 64 18.67 11.40 3.76
N SER A 65 18.61 12.52 4.46
CA SER A 65 17.87 12.67 5.72
C SER A 65 16.45 13.21 5.55
N GLN A 66 16.03 13.52 4.32
CA GLN A 66 14.69 14.04 4.07
C GLN A 66 13.68 12.89 4.12
N ARG A 67 12.57 13.11 4.84
CA ARG A 67 11.43 12.20 4.92
C ARG A 67 10.14 12.99 4.90
N ASP A 68 9.22 12.60 4.05
CA ASP A 68 7.84 13.06 4.07
C ASP A 68 7.03 12.16 4.99
N ALA A 69 6.12 12.74 5.75
CA ALA A 69 5.14 11.95 6.49
C ALA A 69 4.21 11.25 5.50
N PHE A 70 4.01 9.95 5.67
CA PHE A 70 3.10 9.17 4.84
C PHE A 70 2.33 8.15 5.64
N ASN A 71 1.19 7.74 5.09
CA ASN A 71 0.35 6.73 5.72
C ASN A 71 0.38 5.47 4.86
N THR A 72 0.58 4.33 5.51
CA THR A 72 0.26 3.03 4.92
C THR A 72 -1.23 2.81 5.09
N LEU A 73 -1.94 2.55 3.99
CA LEU A 73 -3.38 2.33 3.99
C LEU A 73 -3.69 0.85 3.77
N LEU A 74 -4.63 0.31 4.55
CA LEU A 74 -5.33 -0.94 4.25
C LEU A 74 -6.34 -0.69 3.15
N LEU A 75 -6.28 -1.47 2.07
CA LEU A 75 -7.38 -1.62 1.13
C LEU A 75 -8.39 -2.62 1.69
N LEU A 76 -9.62 -2.20 1.81
CA LEU A 76 -10.76 -3.03 2.17
C LEU A 76 -11.61 -3.32 0.93
N HIS A 77 -12.54 -4.26 1.07
CA HIS A 77 -13.51 -4.56 0.04
C HIS A 77 -14.30 -3.30 -0.38
N TYR A 78 -14.74 -3.28 -1.64
CA TYR A 78 -15.50 -2.16 -2.25
C TYR A 78 -14.73 -0.84 -2.39
N GLY A 79 -13.39 -0.90 -2.50
CA GLY A 79 -12.56 0.30 -2.72
C GLY A 79 -12.47 1.22 -1.50
N SER A 80 -12.88 0.76 -0.32
CA SER A 80 -12.68 1.52 0.91
C SER A 80 -11.24 1.39 1.40
N THR A 81 -10.71 2.42 2.07
CA THR A 81 -9.40 2.36 2.70
C THR A 81 -9.44 2.77 4.16
N LYS A 82 -8.52 2.23 4.96
CA LYS A 82 -8.29 2.65 6.35
C LYS A 82 -6.81 2.90 6.57
N VAL A 83 -6.47 3.87 7.41
CA VAL A 83 -5.09 4.07 7.84
C VAL A 83 -4.65 2.86 8.67
N PHE A 84 -3.61 2.18 8.22
CA PHE A 84 -2.99 1.06 8.92
C PHE A 84 -1.90 1.55 9.86
N GLU A 85 -0.99 2.36 9.32
CA GLU A 85 0.19 2.88 10.02
C GLU A 85 0.44 4.31 9.53
N ARG A 86 0.97 5.16 10.41
CA ARG A 86 1.47 6.49 10.04
C ARG A 86 2.96 6.53 10.27
N HIS A 87 3.67 6.99 9.25
CA HIS A 87 5.12 7.16 9.25
C HIS A 87 5.40 8.66 9.22
N ALA A 88 6.26 9.12 10.13
CA ALA A 88 6.67 10.52 10.28
C ALA A 88 8.20 10.63 10.26
#